data_AF-A0A965JPK4-F1
#
_entry.id   AF-A0A965JPK4-F1
#
_cell.length_a   1.000
_cell.length_b   1.000
_cell.length_c   1.000
_cell.angle_alpha   90.00
_cell.angle_beta   90.00
_cell.angle_gamma   90.00
#
_symmetry.space_group_name_H-M   'P 1'
#
loop_
_entity.id
_entity.type
_entity.pdbx_description
1 polymer ?
#
loop_
_entity_poly.entity_id
_entity_poly.type
_entity_poly.pdbx_seq_one_letter_code
_entity_poly.pdbx_strand_id
1 'polypeptide(L)'
;MNFERLRDEAIENVQKYSGAEWTDYNLHDPGITILEALCFALTDLSYRTGFPITDILSDAKGNVDYEDQSFHLAPKILNTHPVSINDYRKIVIDEVDEIQNIWISPPQDLFGSKSVRGFYNVTLQLTVSAWQHLSEIDNDNSDK
;
A
#
# COMPACT_ATOMS: atom_id res chain seq x y z
N MET A 1 29.81 3.22 -5.14
CA MET A 1 31.00 3.60 -4.32
C MET A 1 32.24 3.03 -5.02
N ASN A 2 33.41 3.67 -4.94
CA ASN A 2 34.63 3.21 -5.62
C ASN A 2 35.64 2.71 -4.59
N PHE A 3 36.29 1.57 -4.88
CA PHE A 3 37.24 0.92 -3.99
C PHE A 3 38.42 1.83 -3.59
N GLU A 4 39.11 2.43 -4.56
CA GLU A 4 40.30 3.26 -4.31
C GLU A 4 39.95 4.43 -3.38
N ARG A 5 38.85 5.12 -3.69
CA ARG A 5 38.37 6.22 -2.85
C ARG A 5 38.07 5.77 -1.42
N LEU A 6 37.48 4.58 -1.26
CA LEU A 6 37.12 4.04 0.05
C LEU A 6 38.37 3.59 0.83
N ARG A 7 39.36 3.04 0.14
CA ARG A 7 40.64 2.64 0.70
C ARG A 7 41.43 3.85 1.18
N ASP A 8 41.51 4.91 0.38
CA ASP A 8 42.19 6.15 0.76
C ASP A 8 41.54 6.78 2.00
N GLU A 9 40.20 6.87 2.02
CA GLU A 9 39.43 7.37 3.16
C GLU A 9 39.62 6.48 4.40
N ALA A 10 39.69 5.16 4.22
CA ALA A 10 39.93 4.23 5.32
C ALA A 10 41.34 4.39 5.92
N ILE A 11 42.38 4.50 5.07
CA ILE A 11 43.77 4.73 5.51
C ILE A 11 43.88 6.07 6.25
N GLU A 12 43.28 7.14 5.73
CA GLU A 12 43.24 8.45 6.39
C GLU A 12 42.62 8.35 7.79
N ASN A 13 41.50 7.62 7.92
CA ASN A 13 40.86 7.40 9.20
C ASN A 13 41.74 6.58 10.16
N VAL A 14 42.36 5.49 9.71
CA VAL A 14 43.24 4.68 10.57
C VAL A 14 44.45 5.50 11.04
N GLN A 15 45.08 6.28 10.16
CA GLN A 15 46.18 7.17 10.53
C GLN A 15 45.75 8.20 11.58
N LYS A 16 44.58 8.81 11.39
CA LYS A 16 44.04 9.82 12.31
C LYS A 16 43.76 9.26 13.71
N TYR A 17 43.22 8.05 13.80
CA TYR A 17 42.73 7.51 15.07
C TYR A 17 43.69 6.52 15.74
N SER A 18 44.60 5.89 14.97
CA SER A 18 45.51 4.83 15.46
C SER A 18 46.99 5.11 15.16
N GLY A 19 47.33 6.24 14.52
CA GLY A 19 48.69 6.56 14.07
C GLY A 19 49.76 6.69 15.16
N ALA A 20 49.37 6.75 16.44
CA ALA A 20 50.31 6.72 17.56
C ALA A 20 50.86 5.32 17.85
N GLU A 21 50.07 4.28 17.59
CA GLU A 21 50.41 2.88 17.89
C GLU A 21 50.67 2.07 16.62
N TRP A 22 49.83 2.25 15.59
CA TRP A 22 49.99 1.60 14.29
C TRP A 22 50.63 2.59 13.33
N THR A 23 51.89 2.36 12.94
CA THR A 23 52.68 3.33 12.14
C THR A 23 53.09 2.82 10.76
N ASP A 24 52.96 1.52 10.51
CA ASP A 24 53.21 0.91 9.20
C ASP A 24 51.93 0.80 8.39
N TYR A 25 51.91 1.40 7.20
CA TYR A 25 50.77 1.42 6.29
C TYR A 25 51.13 0.87 4.91
N ASN A 26 52.20 0.07 4.83
CA ASN A 26 52.69 -0.49 3.58
C ASN A 26 52.00 -1.82 3.23
N LEU A 27 52.17 -2.25 1.98
CA LEU A 27 51.51 -3.43 1.40
C LEU A 27 51.77 -4.75 2.17
N HIS A 28 52.88 -4.84 2.89
CA HIS A 28 53.26 -6.04 3.63
C HIS A 28 52.57 -6.15 5.00
N ASP A 29 51.92 -5.09 5.46
CA ASP A 29 51.20 -5.09 6.72
C ASP A 29 49.89 -5.91 6.58
N PRO A 30 49.70 -6.97 7.38
CA PRO A 30 48.48 -7.76 7.34
C PRO A 30 47.23 -6.98 7.76
N GLY A 31 47.35 -5.95 8.59
CA GLY A 31 46.27 -5.04 8.94
C GLY A 31 45.78 -4.21 7.76
N ILE A 32 46.69 -3.77 6.88
CA ILE A 32 46.33 -3.11 5.61
C ILE A 32 45.61 -4.09 4.69
N THR A 33 46.06 -5.34 4.62
CA THR A 33 45.37 -6.37 3.83
C THR A 33 43.92 -6.59 4.33
N ILE A 34 43.70 -6.61 5.64
CA ILE A 34 42.35 -6.71 6.22
C ILE A 34 41.51 -5.47 5.90
N LEU A 35 42.10 -4.28 5.98
CA LEU A 35 41.42 -3.02 5.65
C LEU A 35 40.98 -2.99 4.18
N GLU A 36 41.85 -3.43 3.26
CA GLU A 36 41.53 -3.54 1.83
C GLU A 36 40.41 -4.55 1.59
N ALA A 37 40.42 -5.71 2.26
CA ALA A 37 39.33 -6.68 2.16
C ALA A 37 37.98 -6.09 2.63
N LEU A 38 37.98 -5.27 3.68
CA LEU A 38 36.80 -4.54 4.14
C LEU A 38 36.32 -3.53 3.10
N CYS A 39 37.22 -2.71 2.53
CA CYS A 39 36.88 -1.75 1.48
C CYS A 39 36.29 -2.45 0.25
N PHE A 40 36.81 -3.63 -0.10
CA PHE A 40 36.26 -4.43 -1.19
C PHE A 40 34.84 -4.92 -0.88
N ALA A 41 34.62 -5.49 0.31
CA ALA A 41 33.30 -5.95 0.74
C ALA A 41 32.25 -4.82 0.75
N LEU A 42 32.63 -3.63 1.20
CA LEU A 42 31.76 -2.45 1.16
C LEU A 42 31.47 -1.96 -0.26
N THR A 43 32.45 -2.09 -1.16
CA THR A 43 32.26 -1.76 -2.59
C THR A 43 31.27 -2.74 -3.24
N ASP A 44 31.39 -4.04 -2.98
CA ASP A 44 30.44 -5.06 -3.44
C ASP A 44 29.03 -4.82 -2.87
N LEU A 45 28.93 -4.52 -1.58
CA LEU A 45 27.65 -4.17 -0.96
C LEU A 45 27.01 -2.96 -1.64
N SER A 46 27.77 -1.88 -1.84
CA SER A 46 27.27 -0.67 -2.53
C SER A 46 26.83 -0.96 -3.95
N TYR A 47 27.48 -1.90 -4.64
CA TYR A 47 27.08 -2.31 -5.98
C TYR A 47 25.73 -3.03 -5.94
N ARG A 48 25.57 -4.01 -5.05
CA ARG A 48 24.33 -4.80 -4.91
C ARG A 48 23.14 -3.97 -4.45
N THR A 49 23.35 -3.01 -3.55
CA THR A 49 22.28 -2.11 -3.09
C THR A 49 21.97 -0.99 -4.09
N GLY A 50 22.78 -0.85 -5.14
CA GLY A 50 22.60 0.16 -6.20
C GLY A 50 21.70 -0.29 -7.35
N PHE A 51 21.20 -1.53 -7.33
CA PHE A 51 20.27 -2.02 -8.35
C PHE A 51 18.92 -1.31 -8.31
N PRO A 52 18.16 -1.32 -9.43
CA PRO A 52 16.80 -0.80 -9.44
C PRO A 52 15.97 -1.37 -8.29
N ILE A 53 15.14 -0.52 -7.66
CA ILE A 53 14.35 -0.94 -6.51
C ILE A 53 13.39 -2.09 -6.84
N THR A 54 12.92 -2.17 -8.09
CA THR A 54 12.12 -3.29 -8.59
C THR A 54 12.87 -4.61 -8.50
N ASP A 55 14.16 -4.62 -8.80
CA ASP A 55 14.98 -5.83 -8.81
C ASP A 55 15.34 -6.25 -7.38
N ILE A 56 15.51 -5.29 -6.48
CA ILE A 56 15.78 -5.53 -5.05
C ILE A 56 14.54 -6.13 -4.36
N LEU A 57 13.34 -5.66 -4.71
CA LEU A 57 12.08 -6.08 -4.08
C LEU A 57 11.43 -7.29 -4.76
N SER A 58 11.93 -7.73 -5.91
CA SER A 58 11.37 -8.88 -6.63
C SER A 58 12.01 -10.19 -6.21
N ASP A 59 11.23 -11.27 -6.32
CA ASP A 59 11.73 -12.64 -6.21
C ASP A 59 12.62 -13.03 -7.41
N ALA A 60 13.18 -14.25 -7.38
CA ALA A 60 14.01 -14.78 -8.46
C ALA A 60 13.30 -14.91 -9.82
N LYS A 61 11.97 -14.77 -9.86
CA LYS A 61 11.14 -14.81 -11.08
C LYS A 61 10.71 -13.40 -11.52
N GLY A 62 11.09 -12.34 -10.79
CA GLY A 62 10.71 -10.97 -11.09
C GLY A 62 9.34 -10.55 -10.55
N ASN A 63 8.76 -11.30 -9.60
CA ASN A 63 7.49 -10.95 -8.98
C ASN A 63 7.72 -10.25 -7.63
N VAL A 64 6.92 -9.22 -7.35
CA VAL A 64 6.87 -8.57 -6.03
C VAL A 64 5.70 -9.15 -5.25
N ASP A 65 5.97 -9.67 -4.05
CA ASP A 65 4.93 -10.07 -3.11
C ASP A 65 4.48 -8.84 -2.30
N TYR A 66 3.32 -8.29 -2.67
CA TYR A 66 2.78 -7.09 -2.04
C TYR A 66 2.30 -7.35 -0.60
N GLU A 67 1.84 -8.56 -0.27
CA GLU A 67 1.30 -8.84 1.05
C GLU A 67 2.43 -9.08 2.06
N ASP A 68 3.43 -9.89 1.69
CA ASP A 68 4.61 -10.14 2.53
C ASP A 68 5.42 -8.86 2.77
N GLN A 69 5.51 -8.00 1.76
CA GLN A 69 6.25 -6.73 1.84
C GLN A 69 5.41 -5.55 2.36
N SER A 70 4.16 -5.80 2.81
CA SER A 70 3.26 -4.77 3.35
C SER A 70 3.01 -3.59 2.38
N PHE A 71 3.07 -3.83 1.08
CA PHE A 71 2.74 -2.85 0.04
C PHE A 71 1.24 -2.85 -0.23
N HIS A 72 0.48 -2.27 0.69
CA HIS A 72 -0.96 -2.17 0.52
C HIS A 72 -1.33 -1.20 -0.62
N LEU A 73 -2.21 -1.66 -1.51
CA LEU A 73 -2.75 -0.81 -2.57
C LEU A 73 -3.66 0.27 -1.98
N ALA A 74 -3.69 1.44 -2.64
CA ALA A 74 -4.52 2.57 -2.24
C ALA A 74 -5.98 2.21 -1.89
N PRO A 75 -6.71 1.34 -2.64
CA PRO A 75 -8.07 0.96 -2.27
C PRO A 75 -8.20 0.24 -0.93
N LYS A 76 -7.13 -0.43 -0.44
CA LYS A 76 -7.13 -1.14 0.84
C LYS A 76 -6.86 -0.24 2.05
N ILE A 77 -6.12 0.87 1.87
CA ILE A 77 -5.62 1.70 2.99
C ILE A 77 -6.11 3.15 2.97
N LEU A 78 -6.59 3.64 1.83
CA LEU A 78 -7.07 5.02 1.70
C LEU A 78 -8.60 5.10 1.72
N ASN A 79 -9.30 4.02 2.10
CA ASN A 79 -10.74 4.06 2.30
C ASN A 79 -11.08 4.73 3.64
N THR A 80 -12.16 5.50 3.65
CA THR A 80 -12.76 6.05 4.87
C THR A 80 -14.14 5.44 5.08
N HIS A 81 -14.65 5.52 6.30
CA HIS A 81 -16.04 5.13 6.55
C HIS A 81 -17.00 6.06 5.78
N PRO A 82 -18.13 5.55 5.27
CA PRO A 82 -19.12 6.35 4.58
C PRO A 82 -19.75 7.38 5.52
N VAL A 83 -19.68 8.65 5.16
CA VAL A 83 -20.26 9.74 5.97
C VAL A 83 -21.21 10.63 5.17
N SER A 84 -21.17 10.57 3.84
CA SER A 84 -22.09 11.27 2.96
C SER A 84 -23.11 10.33 2.33
N ILE A 85 -24.27 10.87 1.94
CA ILE A 85 -25.30 10.15 1.17
C ILE A 85 -24.69 9.46 -0.06
N ASN A 86 -23.73 10.10 -0.72
CA ASN A 86 -23.08 9.55 -1.90
C ASN A 86 -22.19 8.34 -1.58
N ASP A 87 -21.57 8.31 -0.39
CA ASP A 87 -20.75 7.16 0.03
C ASP A 87 -21.64 5.95 0.30
N TYR A 88 -22.76 6.13 1.01
CA TYR A 88 -23.75 5.07 1.20
C TYR A 88 -24.33 4.58 -0.12
N ARG A 89 -24.59 5.48 -1.07
CA ARG A 89 -25.03 5.10 -2.42
C ARG A 89 -24.01 4.20 -3.12
N LYS A 90 -22.72 4.56 -3.08
CA LYS A 90 -21.66 3.75 -3.70
C LYS A 90 -21.55 2.38 -3.07
N ILE A 91 -21.52 2.31 -1.74
CA ILE A 91 -21.42 1.02 -1.01
C ILE A 91 -22.59 0.10 -1.37
N VAL A 92 -23.82 0.59 -1.39
CA VAL A 92 -24.98 -0.26 -1.69
C VAL A 92 -24.95 -0.77 -3.15
N ILE A 93 -24.49 0.06 -4.09
CA ILE A 93 -24.36 -0.33 -5.50
C ILE A 93 -23.20 -1.32 -5.68
N ASP A 94 -22.10 -1.13 -4.97
CA ASP A 94 -20.91 -1.98 -5.09
C ASP A 94 -21.10 -3.36 -4.41
N GLU A 95 -21.94 -3.45 -3.37
CA GLU A 95 -22.13 -4.69 -2.58
C GLU A 95 -23.37 -5.51 -2.96
N VAL A 96 -24.33 -4.94 -3.70
CA VAL A 96 -25.60 -5.60 -4.02
C VAL A 96 -25.86 -5.57 -5.53
N ASP A 97 -25.54 -6.66 -6.21
CA ASP A 97 -25.63 -6.81 -7.66
C ASP A 97 -27.05 -6.58 -8.22
N GLU A 98 -28.09 -6.86 -7.44
CA GLU A 98 -29.48 -6.67 -7.83
C GLU A 98 -29.90 -5.19 -7.88
N ILE A 99 -29.12 -4.29 -7.27
CA ILE A 99 -29.43 -2.86 -7.20
C ILE A 99 -28.67 -2.13 -8.30
N GLN A 100 -29.41 -1.64 -9.30
CA GLN A 100 -28.86 -0.79 -10.35
C GLN A 100 -28.57 0.63 -9.85
N ASN A 101 -29.43 1.17 -8.98
CA ASN A 101 -29.24 2.51 -8.41
C ASN A 101 -30.01 2.70 -7.10
N ILE A 102 -29.60 3.69 -6.30
CA ILE A 102 -30.22 4.05 -5.02
C ILE A 102 -30.27 5.58 -4.86
N TRP A 103 -31.40 6.07 -4.36
CA TRP A 103 -31.56 7.46 -3.91
C TRP A 103 -31.90 7.48 -2.44
N ILE A 104 -31.16 8.30 -1.69
CA ILE A 104 -31.35 8.50 -0.26
C ILE A 104 -31.62 9.99 -0.06
N SER A 105 -32.79 10.34 0.47
CA SER A 105 -33.19 11.73 0.70
C SER A 105 -33.84 11.88 2.07
N PRO A 106 -33.62 13.01 2.76
CA PRO A 106 -34.38 13.28 3.99
C PRO A 106 -35.87 13.36 3.65
N PRO A 107 -36.77 12.88 4.53
CA PRO A 107 -38.20 13.01 4.33
C PRO A 107 -38.59 14.50 4.28
N GLN A 108 -39.56 14.83 3.44
CA GLN A 108 -40.05 16.20 3.30
C GLN A 108 -40.80 16.60 4.58
N ASP A 109 -40.35 17.68 5.24
CA ASP A 109 -41.05 18.22 6.41
C ASP A 109 -42.29 18.99 5.95
N LEU A 110 -43.42 18.28 5.93
CA LEU A 110 -44.69 18.82 5.46
C LEU A 110 -45.40 19.71 6.50
N PHE A 111 -44.99 19.69 7.78
CA PHE A 111 -45.76 20.29 8.87
C PHE A 111 -44.96 21.19 9.83
N GLY A 112 -43.68 21.46 9.55
CA GLY A 112 -42.90 22.49 10.26
C GLY A 112 -42.74 22.26 11.76
N SER A 113 -42.92 21.02 12.22
CA SER A 113 -42.99 20.67 13.64
C SER A 113 -41.97 19.59 13.93
N LYS A 114 -40.95 19.90 14.74
CA LYS A 114 -40.08 18.97 15.48
C LYS A 114 -39.93 17.58 14.81
N SER A 115 -39.59 17.55 13.53
CA SER A 115 -39.44 16.31 12.79
C SER A 115 -38.26 15.53 13.38
N VAL A 116 -38.44 14.22 13.57
CA VAL A 116 -37.38 13.37 14.09
C VAL A 116 -36.20 13.43 13.11
N ARG A 117 -35.07 13.94 13.59
CA ARG A 117 -33.85 14.07 12.79
C ARG A 117 -33.21 12.69 12.63
N GLY A 118 -32.61 12.45 11.47
CA GLY A 118 -31.88 11.21 11.18
C GLY A 118 -32.68 10.14 10.43
N PHE A 119 -33.95 10.38 10.10
CA PHE A 119 -34.68 9.54 9.16
C PHE A 119 -34.36 9.91 7.71
N TYR A 120 -34.36 8.89 6.85
CA TYR A 120 -34.14 9.02 5.41
C TYR A 120 -35.11 8.11 4.66
N ASN A 121 -35.60 8.60 3.53
CA ASN A 121 -36.30 7.80 2.54
C ASN A 121 -35.25 7.19 1.60
N VAL A 122 -35.39 5.89 1.33
CA VAL A 122 -34.51 5.15 0.43
C VAL A 122 -35.34 4.58 -0.71
N THR A 123 -34.99 4.92 -1.93
CA THR A 123 -35.60 4.39 -3.16
C THR A 123 -34.57 3.57 -3.91
N LEU A 124 -34.93 2.34 -4.25
CA LEU A 124 -34.07 1.42 -5.00
C LEU A 124 -34.58 1.27 -6.43
N GLN A 125 -33.66 1.30 -7.39
CA GLN A 125 -33.88 0.83 -8.74
C GLN A 125 -33.17 -0.50 -8.88
N LEU A 126 -33.94 -1.57 -9.04
CA LEU A 126 -33.39 -2.91 -9.23
C LEU A 126 -33.01 -3.13 -10.70
N THR A 127 -32.15 -4.13 -10.92
CA THR A 127 -31.86 -4.66 -12.24
C THR A 127 -33.09 -5.36 -12.84
N VAL A 128 -33.11 -5.51 -14.17
CA VAL A 128 -34.25 -6.11 -14.88
C VAL A 128 -34.52 -7.54 -14.42
N SER A 129 -33.45 -8.33 -14.21
CA SER A 129 -33.54 -9.70 -13.71
C SER A 129 -34.12 -9.78 -12.30
N ALA A 130 -33.68 -8.89 -11.39
CA ALA A 130 -34.19 -8.84 -10.03
C ALA A 130 -35.67 -8.42 -9.98
N TRP A 131 -36.06 -7.45 -10.83
CA TRP A 131 -37.46 -7.04 -10.96
C TRP A 131 -38.36 -8.19 -11.43
N GLN A 132 -37.93 -8.96 -12.44
CA GLN A 132 -38.69 -10.10 -12.96
C GLN A 132 -38.91 -11.16 -11.88
N HIS A 133 -37.85 -11.54 -11.17
CA HIS A 133 -37.92 -12.52 -10.08
C HIS A 133 -38.88 -12.08 -8.95
N LEU A 134 -38.87 -10.80 -8.56
CA LEU A 134 -39.79 -10.28 -7.55
C LEU A 134 -41.26 -10.27 -8.02
N SER A 135 -41.49 -9.94 -9.28
CA SER A 135 -42.85 -9.94 -9.85
C SER A 135 -43.46 -11.34 -9.94
N GLU A 136 -42.63 -12.37 -10.12
CA GLU A 136 -43.07 -13.77 -10.14
C GLU A 136 -43.51 -14.24 -8.72
N ILE A 137 -42.80 -13.80 -7.67
CA ILE A 137 -43.13 -14.10 -6.27
C ILE A 137 -44.44 -13.42 -5.84
N ASP A 138 -44.69 -12.18 -6.30
CA ASP A 138 -45.91 -11.45 -5.94
C ASP A 138 -47.15 -12.09 -6.60
N ASN A 139 -47.00 -12.59 -7.85
CA ASN A 139 -48.07 -13.31 -8.55
C ASN A 139 -48.41 -14.66 -7.89
N ASP A 140 -47.42 -15.45 -7.45
CA ASP A 140 -47.64 -16.76 -6.80
C ASP A 140 -48.32 -16.64 -5.41
N ASN A 141 -48.18 -15.48 -4.74
CA ASN A 141 -48.90 -15.19 -3.50
C ASN A 141 -50.31 -14.61 -3.73
N SER A 142 -50.65 -14.20 -4.96
CA SER A 142 -51.98 -13.67 -5.30
C SER A 142 -52.98 -14.74 -5.76
N ASP A 143 -52.50 -15.95 -6.08
CA ASP A 143 -53.30 -17.12 -6.47
C ASP A 143 -53.63 -18.06 -5.28
N LYS A 144 -53.41 -17.62 -4.03
CA LYS A 144 -53.84 -18.29 -2.78
C LYS A 144 -54.80 -17.43 -1.97
#